data_AF-A0A966IMW5-F1
#
_entry.id   AF-A0A966IMW5-F1
#
_cell.length_a   1.000
_cell.length_b   1.000
_cell.length_c   1.000
_cell.angle_alpha   90.00
_cell.angle_beta   90.00
_cell.angle_gamma   90.00
#
_symmetry.space_group_name_H-M   'P 1'
#
loop_
_entity.id
_entity.type
_entity.pdbx_description
1 polymer ?
#
loop_
_entity_poly.entity_id
_entity_poly.type
_entity_poly.pdbx_seq_one_letter_code
_entity_poly.pdbx_strand_id
1 'polypeptide(L)'
;MRLEADKVDVSFYRDQSLQRNIPLTTGIGSGEVDRNSIEDIELARDQLGTAARDYVKAIKEVCEQIDLPANNFVNEPWPSHLYFEDLNGESEFGLVELILKQVYDCPKLVRQTG
;
A
#
# COMPACT_ATOMS: atom_id res chain seq x y z
N MET A 1 -17.66 4.05 7.03
CA MET A 1 -17.15 4.03 8.42
C MET A 1 -15.74 3.48 8.35
N ARG A 2 -14.74 4.31 8.65
CA ARG A 2 -13.32 3.91 8.69
C ARG A 2 -13.09 3.10 9.98
N LEU A 3 -12.50 1.91 9.89
CA LEU A 3 -12.23 1.09 11.07
C LEU A 3 -11.11 1.75 11.90
N GLU A 4 -11.08 1.54 13.21
CA GLU A 4 -10.03 2.15 14.07
C GLU A 4 -8.61 1.71 13.67
N ALA A 5 -8.48 0.55 13.01
CA ALA A 5 -7.23 0.07 12.42
C ALA A 5 -6.72 0.98 11.30
N ASP A 6 -7.61 1.59 10.50
CA ASP A 6 -7.25 2.44 9.36
C ASP A 6 -6.72 3.83 9.78
N LYS A 7 -6.70 4.10 11.10
CA LYS A 7 -6.11 5.30 11.71
C LYS A 7 -4.70 5.05 12.24
N VAL A 8 -4.26 3.80 12.30
CA VAL A 8 -2.91 3.44 12.75
C VAL A 8 -1.94 3.70 11.61
N ASP A 9 -0.83 4.38 11.93
CA ASP A 9 0.20 4.73 10.95
C ASP A 9 0.85 3.46 10.35
N VAL A 10 1.11 3.47 9.04
CA VAL A 10 1.70 2.33 8.33
C VAL A 10 3.09 1.94 8.89
N SER A 11 3.82 2.89 9.47
CA SER A 11 5.11 2.62 10.12
C SER A 11 5.00 1.63 11.27
N PHE A 12 3.90 1.65 12.03
CA PHE A 12 3.65 0.65 13.07
C PHE A 12 3.58 -0.75 12.47
N TYR A 13 2.80 -0.93 11.40
CA TYR A 13 2.65 -2.23 10.73
C TYR A 13 3.95 -2.67 10.06
N ARG A 14 4.68 -1.76 9.42
CA ARG A 14 6.02 -2.03 8.90
C ARG A 14 6.94 -2.57 9.98
N ASP A 15 7.02 -1.91 11.13
CA ASP A 15 7.89 -2.32 12.23
C ASP A 15 7.50 -3.70 12.76
N GLN A 16 6.19 -3.95 12.88
CA GLN A 16 5.70 -5.28 13.28
C GLN A 16 5.98 -6.37 12.25
N SER A 17 5.91 -6.05 10.95
CA SER A 17 6.25 -6.94 9.83
C SER A 17 7.73 -7.31 9.84
N LEU A 18 8.61 -6.32 9.96
CA LEU A 18 10.06 -6.51 10.06
C LEU A 18 10.43 -7.34 11.30
N GLN A 19 9.87 -7.01 12.46
CA GLN A 19 10.14 -7.72 13.72
C GLN A 19 9.77 -9.21 13.65
N ARG A 20 8.74 -9.56 12.87
CA ARG A 20 8.20 -10.93 12.79
C ARG A 20 8.63 -11.68 11.54
N ASN A 21 9.38 -11.05 10.64
CA ASN A 21 9.71 -11.59 9.32
C ASN A 21 8.45 -12.01 8.55
N ILE A 22 7.44 -11.14 8.52
CA ILE A 22 6.17 -11.39 7.79
C ILE A 22 5.90 -10.30 6.74
N PRO A 23 5.22 -10.62 5.64
CA PRO A 23 4.78 -9.65 4.65
C PRO A 23 3.95 -8.50 5.22
N LEU A 24 4.01 -7.34 4.56
CA LEU A 24 3.14 -6.19 4.82
C LEU A 24 2.14 -6.04 3.66
N THR A 25 0.86 -6.03 3.98
CA THR A 25 -0.20 -5.83 2.99
C THR A 25 -1.06 -4.64 3.42
N THR A 26 -1.28 -3.69 2.52
CA THR A 26 -2.10 -2.50 2.75
C THR A 26 -3.10 -2.33 1.60
N GLY A 27 -4.36 -2.07 1.97
CA GLY A 27 -5.45 -1.82 1.04
C GLY A 27 -5.76 -0.33 0.95
N ILE A 28 -6.18 0.11 -0.23
CA ILE A 28 -6.78 1.42 -0.48
C ILE A 28 -8.27 1.21 -0.71
N GLY A 29 -9.09 1.71 0.21
CA GLY A 29 -10.53 1.47 0.19
C GLY A 29 -11.33 2.48 -0.60
N SER A 30 -12.59 2.14 -0.88
CA SER A 30 -13.58 3.07 -1.44
C SER A 30 -13.68 4.38 -0.65
N GLY A 31 -13.48 4.35 0.68
CA GLY A 31 -13.44 5.58 1.50
C GLY A 31 -12.34 6.58 1.12
N GLU A 32 -11.32 6.17 0.37
CA GLU A 32 -10.20 7.02 -0.06
C GLU A 32 -10.30 7.45 -1.52
N VAL A 33 -11.11 6.76 -2.35
CA VAL A 33 -11.16 6.99 -3.80
C VAL A 33 -12.57 7.19 -4.36
N ASP A 34 -13.63 6.85 -3.62
CA ASP A 34 -15.01 7.05 -4.04
C ASP A 34 -15.44 8.51 -3.89
N ARG A 35 -15.93 9.13 -4.96
CA ARG A 35 -16.36 10.53 -4.97
C ARG A 35 -17.45 10.85 -3.95
N ASN A 36 -18.33 9.91 -3.63
CA ASN A 36 -19.39 10.11 -2.64
C ASN A 36 -18.85 10.07 -1.21
N SER A 37 -17.66 9.53 -1.01
CA SER A 37 -16.96 9.48 0.28
C SER A 37 -16.01 10.66 0.47
N ILE A 38 -15.80 11.47 -0.56
CA ILE A 38 -14.84 12.58 -0.58
C ILE A 38 -15.59 13.91 -0.50
N GLU A 39 -15.43 14.61 0.61
CA GLU A 39 -16.00 15.95 0.80
C GLU A 39 -15.21 17.03 0.07
N ASP A 40 -13.87 16.92 0.08
CA ASP A 40 -12.94 17.85 -0.58
C ASP A 40 -11.90 17.04 -1.37
N ILE A 41 -11.95 17.15 -2.70
CA ILE A 41 -11.10 16.39 -3.60
C ILE A 41 -9.63 16.79 -3.56
N GLU A 42 -9.34 18.06 -3.32
CA GLU A 42 -7.95 18.54 -3.27
C GLU A 42 -7.30 18.11 -1.96
N LEU A 43 -8.02 18.23 -0.85
CA LEU A 43 -7.56 17.69 0.44
C LEU A 43 -7.37 16.17 0.37
N ALA A 44 -8.31 15.44 -0.23
CA ALA A 44 -8.21 13.99 -0.41
C ALA A 44 -6.99 13.61 -1.26
N ARG A 45 -6.71 14.36 -2.33
CA ARG A 45 -5.53 14.16 -3.18
C ARG A 45 -4.23 14.32 -2.40
N ASP A 46 -4.11 15.36 -1.57
CA ASP A 46 -2.91 15.61 -0.76
C ASP A 46 -2.70 14.54 0.32
N GLN A 47 -3.78 14.17 1.02
CA GLN A 47 -3.77 13.13 2.05
C GLN A 47 -3.43 11.77 1.45
N LEU A 48 -4.11 11.37 0.37
CA LEU A 48 -3.85 10.11 -0.31
C LEU A 48 -2.47 10.08 -0.94
N GLY A 49 -2.00 11.21 -1.47
CA GLY A 49 -0.63 11.35 -1.99
C GLY A 49 0.42 11.09 -0.93
N THR A 50 0.19 11.57 0.29
CA THR A 50 1.07 11.31 1.43
C THR A 50 1.00 9.86 1.87
N ALA A 51 -0.21 9.34 2.08
CA ALA A 51 -0.43 7.95 2.46
C ALA A 51 0.18 6.97 1.44
N ALA A 52 -0.05 7.19 0.14
CA ALA A 52 0.50 6.36 -0.93
C ALA A 52 2.02 6.31 -0.92
N ARG A 53 2.70 7.45 -0.68
CA ARG A 53 4.16 7.49 -0.53
C ARG A 53 4.62 6.65 0.65
N ASP A 54 3.96 6.79 1.79
CA ASP A 54 4.32 6.10 3.01
C ASP A 54 4.06 4.58 2.90
N TYR A 55 2.95 4.19 2.28
CA TYR A 55 2.62 2.79 1.98
C TYR A 55 3.65 2.14 1.06
N VAL A 56 3.99 2.79 -0.06
CA VAL A 56 4.98 2.28 -1.02
C VAL A 56 6.36 2.16 -0.37
N LYS A 57 6.76 3.17 0.41
CA LYS A 57 8.01 3.15 1.16
C LYS A 57 8.05 2.00 2.18
N ALA A 58 7.00 1.85 2.99
CA ALA A 58 6.92 0.80 4.01
C ALA A 58 6.95 -0.60 3.39
N ILE A 59 6.19 -0.83 2.32
CA ILE A 59 6.19 -2.10 1.57
C ILE A 59 7.59 -2.39 1.01
N LYS A 60 8.25 -1.40 0.41
CA LYS A 60 9.60 -1.56 -0.13
C LYS A 60 10.59 -1.95 0.98
N GLU A 61 10.58 -1.23 2.10
CA GLU A 61 11.45 -1.50 3.25
C GLU A 61 11.27 -2.92 3.80
N VAL A 62 10.02 -3.42 3.84
CA VAL A 62 9.72 -4.80 4.21
C VAL A 62 10.28 -5.78 3.18
N CYS A 63 9.97 -5.58 1.89
CA CYS A 63 10.46 -6.46 0.82
C CYS A 63 12.00 -6.53 0.71
N GLU A 64 12.70 -5.50 1.15
CA GLU A 64 14.18 -5.45 1.14
C GLU A 64 14.81 -6.23 2.29
N GLN A 65 14.07 -6.47 3.38
CA GLN A 65 14.63 -6.97 4.63
C GLN A 65 14.07 -8.34 5.05
N ILE A 66 12.85 -8.68 4.66
CA ILE A 66 12.28 -9.99 4.96
C ILE A 66 12.75 -11.03 3.95
N ASP A 67 12.81 -12.28 4.39
CA ASP A 67 13.17 -13.38 3.51
C ASP A 67 12.10 -13.57 2.43
N LEU A 68 12.54 -13.62 1.17
CA LEU A 68 11.62 -13.98 0.09
C LEU A 68 11.23 -15.45 0.24
N PRO A 69 9.95 -15.79 0.01
CA PRO A 69 9.51 -17.17 -0.01
C PRO A 69 10.33 -17.97 -1.03
N ALA A 70 10.73 -19.19 -0.66
CA ALA A 70 11.54 -20.06 -1.51
C ALA A 70 10.76 -20.52 -2.75
N ASN A 71 9.43 -20.51 -2.66
CA ASN A 71 8.50 -20.86 -3.73
C ASN A 71 7.26 -19.96 -3.70
N ASN A 72 6.97 -19.24 -4.79
CA ASN A 72 5.79 -18.38 -4.90
C ASN A 72 4.64 -18.96 -5.74
N PHE A 73 4.58 -20.29 -5.95
CA PHE A 73 3.44 -21.01 -6.56
C PHE A 73 2.25 -21.15 -5.59
N VAL A 74 1.82 -20.03 -4.98
CA VAL A 74 0.60 -19.84 -4.17
C VAL A 74 0.59 -20.52 -2.77
N ASN A 75 1.66 -21.20 -2.36
CA ASN A 75 1.74 -21.81 -1.01
C ASN A 75 2.35 -20.89 0.05
N GLU A 76 3.11 -19.87 -0.36
CA GLU A 76 3.73 -18.89 0.52
C GLU A 76 3.25 -17.49 0.13
N PRO A 77 2.93 -16.62 1.11
CA PRO A 77 2.45 -15.28 0.82
C PRO A 77 3.55 -14.50 0.09
N TRP A 78 3.16 -13.81 -0.99
CA TRP A 78 4.03 -12.84 -1.66
C TRP A 78 4.53 -11.81 -0.63
N PRO A 79 5.77 -11.30 -0.82
CA PRO A 79 6.49 -10.61 0.24
C PRO A 79 5.79 -9.35 0.75
N SER A 80 4.92 -8.70 -0.02
CA SER A 80 4.02 -7.60 0.39
C SER A 80 3.09 -7.20 -0.75
N HIS A 81 1.99 -6.50 -0.46
CA HIS A 81 1.08 -5.94 -1.49
C HIS A 81 0.51 -4.57 -1.12
N LEU A 82 0.32 -3.74 -2.14
CA LEU A 82 -0.60 -2.61 -2.14
C LEU A 82 -1.72 -2.94 -3.13
N TYR A 83 -2.98 -2.87 -2.70
CA TYR A 83 -4.13 -3.21 -3.54
C TYR A 83 -5.27 -2.22 -3.34
N PHE A 84 -6.16 -2.15 -4.32
CA PHE A 84 -7.40 -1.38 -4.22
C PHE A 84 -8.55 -2.30 -3.79
N GLU A 85 -9.32 -1.83 -2.82
CA GLU A 85 -10.52 -2.47 -2.30
C GLU A 85 -11.74 -1.71 -2.81
N ASP A 86 -12.76 -2.44 -3.25
CA ASP A 86 -14.10 -1.92 -3.54
C ASP A 86 -14.16 -0.74 -4.54
N LEU A 87 -13.33 -0.78 -5.60
CA LEU A 87 -13.46 0.14 -6.74
C LEU A 87 -14.82 -0.03 -7.42
N ASN A 88 -15.44 1.09 -7.80
CA ASN A 88 -16.78 1.11 -8.39
C ASN A 88 -16.94 2.27 -9.40
N GLY A 89 -18.14 2.46 -9.95
CA GLY A 89 -18.42 3.48 -10.97
C GLY A 89 -18.20 4.93 -10.53
N GLU A 90 -18.18 5.18 -9.22
CA GLU A 90 -17.98 6.48 -8.60
C GLU A 90 -16.54 6.67 -8.07
N SER A 91 -15.64 5.72 -8.31
CA SER A 91 -14.23 5.89 -8.00
C SER A 91 -13.61 7.00 -8.85
N GLU A 92 -12.89 7.92 -8.20
CA GLU A 92 -12.12 8.98 -8.85
C GLU A 92 -10.79 8.42 -9.34
N PHE A 93 -10.72 8.13 -10.65
CA PHE A 93 -9.54 7.51 -11.25
C PHE A 93 -8.28 8.37 -11.14
N GLY A 94 -8.38 9.70 -11.03
CA GLY A 94 -7.23 10.54 -10.77
C GLY A 94 -6.52 10.23 -9.43
N LEU A 95 -7.27 9.75 -8.43
CA LEU A 95 -6.72 9.31 -7.15
C LEU A 95 -6.10 7.91 -7.25
N VAL A 96 -6.71 7.02 -8.03
CA VAL A 96 -6.14 5.70 -8.35
C VAL A 96 -4.81 5.84 -9.09
N GLU A 97 -4.77 6.69 -10.12
CA GLU A 97 -3.57 6.98 -10.89
C GLU A 97 -2.46 7.57 -10.02
N LEU A 98 -2.81 8.40 -9.04
CA LEU A 98 -1.85 8.96 -8.09
C LEU A 98 -1.12 7.86 -7.31
N ILE A 99 -1.83 6.82 -6.85
CA ILE A 99 -1.23 5.69 -6.14
C ILE A 99 -0.38 4.84 -7.08
N LEU A 100 -0.91 4.51 -8.27
CA LEU A 100 -0.16 3.77 -9.29
C LEU A 100 1.13 4.49 -9.69
N LYS A 101 1.09 5.82 -9.76
CA LYS A 101 2.27 6.64 -10.03
C LYS A 101 3.32 6.53 -8.92
N GLN A 102 2.93 6.56 -7.63
CA GLN A 102 3.90 6.36 -6.54
C GLN A 102 4.58 4.99 -6.62
N VAL A 103 3.82 3.93 -6.95
CA VAL A 103 4.38 2.59 -7.16
C VAL A 103 5.32 2.57 -8.36
N TYR A 104 4.93 3.20 -9.47
CA TYR A 104 5.72 3.24 -10.70
C TYR A 104 7.03 4.02 -10.54
N ASP A 105 6.99 5.15 -9.84
CA ASP A 105 8.16 6.01 -9.61
C ASP A 105 9.12 5.40 -8.55
N CYS A 106 8.66 4.39 -7.79
CA CYS A 106 9.47 3.71 -6.79
C CYS A 106 10.58 2.85 -7.45
N PRO A 107 11.87 3.01 -7.06
CA PRO A 107 12.95 2.19 -7.58
C PRO A 107 12.72 0.70 -7.35
N LYS A 108 12.87 -0.08 -8.43
CA LYS A 108 12.75 -1.53 -8.38
C LYS A 108 13.78 -2.13 -7.41
N LEU A 109 13.37 -3.21 -6.74
CA LEU A 109 14.26 -3.99 -5.90
C LEU A 109 15.37 -4.59 -6.76
N VAL A 110 16.62 -4.34 -6.38
CA VAL A 110 17.78 -4.98 -7.01
C VAL A 110 18.09 -6.23 -6.19
N ARG A 111 17.87 -7.41 -6.77
CA ARG A 111 18.30 -8.66 -6.14
C ARG A 111 19.82 -8.72 -6.17
N GLN A 112 20.45 -8.87 -5.01
CA GLN A 112 21.83 -9.33 -4.97
C GLN A 112 21.82 -10.80 -5.36
N THR A 113 22.24 -11.11 -6.58
CA THR A 113 22.56 -12.49 -6.96
C THR A 113 23.85 -12.87 -6.23
N GLY A 114 23.70 -13.64 -5.16
CA GLY A 114 24.81 -14.36 -4.53
C GLY A 114 25.28 -15.52 -5.39
#